data_AF-A0A1A2DKJ3-F1
#
_entry.id   AF-A0A1A2DKJ3-F1
#
_cell.length_a   1.000
_cell.length_b   1.000
_cell.length_c   1.000
_cell.angle_alpha   90.00
_cell.angle_beta   90.00
_cell.angle_gamma   90.00
#
_symmetry.space_group_name_H-M   'P 1'
#
loop_
_entity.id
_entity.type
_entity.pdbx_description
1 polymer ?
#
loop_
_entity_poly.entity_id
_entity_poly.type
_entity_poly.pdbx_seq_one_letter_code
_entity_poly.pdbx_strand_id
1 'polypeptide(L)'
;MPDGKPNILVIWGDDIGITNLSCYSDGLMGYRTPNIDRIANEGMRFTDSYGEQSCTAGRAAFISGQSVYRTGMSQVGAPGFDIGWAAADPTIAELLKPLGYATGQFGKNHFGDLNKYLPTVHGFDRPILAVGNSNGDIAMLQYTHAAEPSLCMLVRHDDADREFDYATGAEKALGEANTQGWTVVSIREDWVTVFET
;
A
#
# COMPACT_ATOMS: atom_id res chain seq x y z
N MET A 1 -20.59 -15.53 3.50
CA MET A 1 -20.32 -14.70 2.31
C MET A 1 -21.62 -14.49 1.57
N PRO A 2 -22.04 -13.26 1.25
CA PRO A 2 -23.20 -13.07 0.40
C PRO A 2 -22.91 -13.73 -0.97
N ASP A 3 -23.79 -14.62 -1.40
CA ASP A 3 -23.89 -15.15 -2.76
C ASP A 3 -22.71 -15.95 -3.35
N GLY A 4 -21.81 -16.49 -2.52
CA GLY A 4 -20.78 -17.45 -2.97
C GLY A 4 -19.66 -16.86 -3.84
N LYS A 5 -19.59 -15.53 -3.98
CA LYS A 5 -18.50 -14.83 -4.68
C LYS A 5 -17.19 -14.91 -3.87
N PRO A 6 -16.02 -15.04 -4.54
CA PRO A 6 -14.72 -15.07 -3.84
C PRO A 6 -14.32 -13.67 -3.35
N ASN A 7 -13.54 -13.61 -2.27
CA ASN A 7 -12.79 -12.39 -1.95
C ASN A 7 -11.60 -12.25 -2.90
N ILE A 8 -11.25 -11.00 -3.23
CA ILE A 8 -10.06 -10.69 -4.03
C ILE A 8 -9.11 -9.87 -3.14
N LEU A 9 -7.93 -10.42 -2.86
CA LEU A 9 -6.87 -9.74 -2.11
C LEU A 9 -5.63 -9.63 -2.98
N VAL A 10 -5.09 -8.42 -3.06
CA VAL A 10 -3.87 -8.12 -3.81
C VAL A 10 -2.85 -7.57 -2.83
N ILE A 11 -1.70 -8.23 -2.72
CA ILE A 11 -0.56 -7.77 -1.91
C ILE A 11 0.49 -7.26 -2.89
N TRP A 12 0.88 -5.99 -2.73
CA TRP A 12 1.75 -5.30 -3.69
C TRP A 12 3.02 -4.80 -3.01
N GLY A 13 4.17 -5.39 -3.35
CA GLY A 13 5.48 -4.91 -2.93
C GLY A 13 5.94 -3.72 -3.78
N ASP A 14 6.51 -2.68 -3.15
CA ASP A 14 7.10 -1.53 -3.84
C ASP A 14 8.62 -1.72 -3.91
N ASP A 15 9.20 -1.59 -5.09
CA ASP A 15 10.64 -1.80 -5.37
C ASP A 15 11.19 -3.18 -4.94
N ILE A 16 10.34 -4.22 -5.00
CA ILE A 16 10.73 -5.61 -4.75
C ILE A 16 11.14 -6.30 -6.05
N GLY A 17 12.42 -6.63 -6.18
CA GLY A 17 12.95 -7.43 -7.27
C GLY A 17 12.65 -8.93 -7.09
N ILE A 18 12.67 -9.67 -8.20
CA ILE A 18 12.42 -11.13 -8.20
C ILE A 18 13.37 -11.84 -7.22
N THR A 19 14.63 -11.43 -7.17
CA THR A 19 15.64 -12.07 -6.31
C THR A 19 15.44 -11.81 -4.81
N ASN A 20 14.65 -10.79 -4.44
CA ASN A 20 14.36 -10.47 -3.04
C ASN A 20 13.46 -11.51 -2.36
N LEU A 21 12.66 -12.26 -3.12
CA LEU A 21 11.78 -13.29 -2.56
C LEU A 21 12.49 -14.64 -2.61
N SER A 22 12.63 -15.32 -1.47
CA SER A 22 13.37 -16.58 -1.42
C SER A 22 12.68 -17.71 -2.19
N CYS A 23 11.38 -17.61 -2.45
CA CYS A 23 10.70 -18.52 -3.36
C CYS A 23 11.18 -18.41 -4.82
N TYR A 24 11.87 -17.35 -5.24
CA TYR A 24 12.46 -17.26 -6.59
C TYR A 24 13.98 -17.40 -6.60
N SER A 25 14.65 -17.04 -5.49
CA SER A 25 16.12 -16.97 -5.45
C SER A 25 16.80 -17.98 -4.53
N ASP A 26 16.01 -18.79 -3.82
CA ASP A 26 16.51 -19.69 -2.78
C ASP A 26 17.39 -18.98 -1.73
N GLY A 27 17.01 -17.75 -1.35
CA GLY A 27 17.66 -16.98 -0.28
C GLY A 27 18.94 -16.25 -0.70
N LEU A 28 19.12 -15.98 -2.00
CA LEU A 28 20.30 -15.27 -2.54
C LEU A 28 20.64 -13.96 -1.80
N MET A 29 19.62 -13.23 -1.33
CA MET A 29 19.80 -11.96 -0.62
C MET A 29 20.24 -12.11 0.85
N GLY A 30 20.49 -13.34 1.33
CA GLY A 30 20.94 -13.63 2.69
C GLY A 30 19.82 -13.79 3.71
N TYR A 31 18.56 -13.67 3.29
CA TYR A 31 17.37 -13.85 4.14
C TYR A 31 16.33 -14.76 3.46
N ARG A 32 15.33 -15.18 4.25
CA ARG A 32 14.20 -15.99 3.81
C ARG A 32 12.88 -15.27 4.07
N THR A 33 11.90 -15.51 3.20
CA THR A 33 10.55 -14.96 3.25
C THR A 33 9.52 -16.06 3.51
N PRO A 34 9.57 -16.79 4.64
CA PRO A 34 8.86 -18.05 4.82
C PRO A 34 7.34 -17.95 4.64
N ASN A 35 6.72 -16.82 5.02
CA ASN A 35 5.29 -16.60 4.83
C ASN A 35 4.91 -16.38 3.35
N ILE A 36 5.76 -15.69 2.57
CA ILE A 36 5.56 -15.50 1.13
C ILE A 36 5.85 -16.80 0.39
N ASP A 37 6.90 -17.51 0.80
CA ASP A 37 7.28 -18.82 0.25
C ASP A 37 6.15 -19.83 0.45
N ARG A 38 5.45 -19.78 1.58
CA ARG A 38 4.25 -20.60 1.83
C ARG A 38 3.14 -20.31 0.83
N ILE A 39 2.85 -19.05 0.51
CA ILE A 39 1.85 -18.70 -0.52
C ILE A 39 2.24 -19.26 -1.88
N ALA A 40 3.53 -19.20 -2.24
CA ALA A 40 4.03 -19.76 -3.49
C ALA A 40 3.91 -21.30 -3.53
N ASN A 41 4.18 -21.97 -2.41
CA ASN A 41 4.13 -23.44 -2.30
C ASN A 41 2.70 -24.00 -2.22
N GLU A 42 1.78 -23.28 -1.58
CA GLU A 42 0.36 -23.66 -1.45
C GLU A 42 -0.48 -23.21 -2.66
N GLY A 43 0.09 -22.39 -3.55
CA GLY A 43 -0.60 -21.78 -4.67
C GLY A 43 0.13 -21.96 -5.99
N MET A 44 0.26 -20.86 -6.73
CA MET A 44 0.91 -20.81 -8.04
C MET A 44 1.98 -19.73 -8.07
N ARG A 45 3.12 -20.06 -8.66
CA ARG A 45 4.23 -19.14 -8.89
C ARG A 45 4.38 -18.88 -10.39
N PHE A 46 4.51 -17.61 -10.77
CA PHE A 46 4.71 -17.20 -12.16
C PHE A 46 6.20 -16.97 -12.44
N THR A 47 6.78 -17.67 -13.41
CA THR A 47 8.16 -17.42 -13.85
C THR A 47 8.26 -16.22 -14.79
N ASP A 48 7.17 -15.91 -15.48
CA ASP A 48 7.08 -14.86 -16.48
C ASP A 48 5.92 -13.93 -16.10
N SER A 49 6.25 -12.84 -15.41
CA SER A 49 5.32 -11.79 -14.98
C SER A 49 5.98 -10.44 -15.19
N TYR A 50 5.25 -9.51 -15.82
CA TYR A 50 5.80 -8.22 -16.25
C TYR A 50 5.02 -7.07 -15.61
N GLY A 51 5.76 -6.06 -15.17
CA GLY A 51 5.22 -4.80 -14.67
C GLY A 51 5.71 -3.63 -15.51
N GLU A 52 5.03 -2.50 -15.36
CA GLU A 52 5.48 -1.23 -15.93
C GLU A 52 6.72 -0.69 -15.19
N GLN A 53 7.45 0.21 -15.85
CA GLN A 53 8.78 0.69 -15.43
C GLN A 53 8.77 1.64 -14.21
N SER A 54 7.61 1.96 -13.62
CA SER A 54 7.52 2.88 -12.48
C SER A 54 6.33 2.57 -11.56
N CYS A 55 6.38 3.07 -10.31
CA CYS A 55 5.30 2.90 -9.34
C CYS A 55 3.95 3.44 -9.86
N THR A 56 3.94 4.64 -10.48
CA THR A 56 2.71 5.22 -11.05
C THR A 56 2.18 4.33 -12.16
N ALA A 57 3.06 3.97 -13.09
CA ALA A 57 2.70 3.25 -14.28
C ALA A 57 2.16 1.85 -13.94
N GLY A 58 2.83 1.12 -13.04
CA GLY A 58 2.42 -0.22 -12.65
C GLY A 58 1.07 -0.25 -11.94
N ARG A 59 0.86 0.68 -11.00
CA ARG A 59 -0.41 0.81 -10.26
C ARG A 59 -1.54 1.23 -11.20
N ALA A 60 -1.28 2.18 -12.10
CA ALA A 60 -2.25 2.63 -13.09
C ALA A 60 -2.68 1.52 -14.05
N ALA A 61 -1.70 0.76 -14.57
CA ALA A 61 -1.97 -0.34 -15.47
C ALA A 61 -2.77 -1.44 -14.80
N PHE A 62 -2.44 -1.76 -13.54
CA PHE A 62 -3.20 -2.75 -12.79
C PHE A 62 -4.62 -2.32 -12.48
N ILE A 63 -4.81 -1.10 -11.99
CA ILE A 63 -6.11 -0.68 -11.48
C ILE A 63 -7.12 -0.45 -12.60
N SER A 64 -6.66 -0.06 -13.80
CA SER A 64 -7.52 0.10 -14.99
C SER A 64 -7.56 -1.12 -15.91
N GLY A 65 -6.57 -2.01 -15.83
CA GLY A 65 -6.34 -3.04 -16.83
C GLY A 65 -5.92 -2.48 -18.19
N GLN A 66 -5.42 -1.24 -18.25
CA GLN A 66 -5.04 -0.55 -19.49
C GLN A 66 -3.56 -0.20 -19.53
N SER A 67 -3.01 -0.09 -20.75
CA SER A 67 -1.67 0.49 -20.93
C SER A 67 -1.64 1.95 -20.49
N VAL A 68 -0.54 2.37 -19.88
CA VAL A 68 -0.36 3.74 -19.39
C VAL A 68 -0.39 4.81 -20.48
N TYR A 69 -0.23 4.43 -21.75
CA TYR A 69 -0.45 5.32 -22.88
C TYR A 69 -1.91 5.75 -23.04
N ARG A 70 -2.86 4.96 -22.52
CA ARG A 70 -4.30 5.30 -22.53
C ARG A 70 -4.67 6.19 -21.35
N THR A 71 -4.16 5.88 -20.16
CA THR A 71 -4.47 6.62 -18.93
C THR A 71 -3.63 7.89 -18.75
N GLY A 72 -2.53 8.03 -19.49
CA GLY A 72 -1.56 9.12 -19.33
C GLY A 72 -0.68 9.02 -18.07
N MET A 73 -0.86 7.97 -17.26
CA MET A 73 -0.21 7.78 -15.97
C MET A 73 1.16 7.08 -16.10
N SER A 74 2.03 7.58 -16.98
CA SER A 74 3.33 6.98 -17.28
C SER A 74 4.49 7.51 -16.42
N GLN A 75 4.31 8.67 -15.79
CA GLN A 75 5.35 9.35 -15.01
C GLN A 75 4.88 9.70 -13.60
N VAL A 76 5.85 9.94 -12.71
CA VAL A 76 5.60 10.33 -11.33
C VAL A 76 5.26 11.82 -11.28
N GLY A 77 4.08 12.16 -10.75
CA GLY A 77 3.70 13.54 -10.45
C GLY A 77 4.42 14.04 -9.19
N ALA A 78 4.63 15.36 -9.10
CA ALA A 78 5.09 15.99 -7.88
C ALA A 78 3.90 16.41 -6.99
N PRO A 79 4.09 16.55 -5.67
CA PRO A 79 3.05 17.06 -4.78
C PRO A 79 2.43 18.38 -5.28
N GLY A 80 1.11 18.50 -5.16
CA GLY A 80 0.35 19.65 -5.63
C GLY A 80 0.16 19.78 -7.15
N PHE A 81 0.72 18.88 -7.97
CA PHE A 81 0.51 18.94 -9.42
C PHE A 81 -0.93 18.55 -9.77
N ASP A 82 -1.50 19.27 -10.74
CA ASP A 82 -2.81 18.93 -11.29
C ASP A 82 -2.72 17.83 -12.36
N ILE A 83 -2.09 16.72 -11.96
CA ILE A 83 -1.90 15.51 -12.77
C ILE A 83 -2.26 14.33 -11.89
N GLY A 84 -3.12 13.45 -12.39
CA GLY A 84 -3.60 12.28 -11.68
C GLY A 84 -4.68 11.54 -12.44
N TRP A 85 -5.38 10.66 -11.75
CA TRP A 85 -6.36 9.75 -12.33
C TRP A 85 -7.51 10.49 -13.03
N ALA A 86 -7.73 10.20 -14.31
CA ALA A 86 -8.83 10.79 -15.04
C ALA A 86 -10.15 10.15 -14.59
N ALA A 87 -11.18 10.96 -14.33
CA ALA A 87 -12.50 10.47 -13.95
C ALA A 87 -13.20 9.62 -15.03
N ALA A 88 -12.69 9.63 -16.26
CA ALA A 88 -13.20 8.80 -17.35
C ALA A 88 -12.55 7.40 -17.39
N ASP A 89 -11.42 7.21 -16.72
CA ASP A 89 -10.69 5.94 -16.69
C ASP A 89 -11.25 5.07 -15.55
N PRO A 90 -11.84 3.90 -15.85
CA PRO A 90 -12.45 3.07 -14.82
C PRO A 90 -11.38 2.43 -13.95
N THR A 91 -11.66 2.31 -12.65
CA THR A 91 -10.89 1.47 -11.74
C THR A 91 -11.54 0.10 -11.55
N ILE A 92 -10.76 -0.90 -11.15
CA ILE A 92 -11.27 -2.21 -10.75
C ILE A 92 -12.29 -2.10 -9.62
N ALA A 93 -12.16 -1.11 -8.72
CA ALA A 93 -13.13 -0.87 -7.67
C ALA A 93 -14.47 -0.40 -8.23
N GLU A 94 -14.47 0.54 -9.17
CA GLU A 94 -15.70 1.01 -9.83
C GLU A 94 -16.40 -0.11 -10.60
N LEU A 95 -15.65 -1.07 -11.14
CA LEU A 95 -16.21 -2.23 -11.83
C LEU A 95 -16.76 -3.30 -10.85
N LEU A 96 -16.11 -3.52 -9.70
CA LEU A 96 -16.51 -4.53 -8.73
C LEU A 96 -17.65 -4.05 -7.80
N LYS A 97 -17.74 -2.76 -7.51
CA LYS A 97 -18.70 -2.21 -6.54
C LYS A 97 -20.17 -2.43 -6.94
N PRO A 98 -20.60 -2.24 -8.22
CA PRO A 98 -21.95 -2.61 -8.66
C PRO A 98 -22.26 -4.11 -8.55
N LEU A 99 -21.23 -4.96 -8.45
CA LEU A 99 -21.38 -6.40 -8.24
C LEU A 99 -21.51 -6.78 -6.76
N GLY A 100 -21.56 -5.81 -5.85
CA GLY A 100 -21.75 -6.01 -4.41
C GLY A 100 -20.47 -6.22 -3.61
N TYR A 101 -19.30 -5.92 -4.19
CA TYR A 101 -18.04 -5.96 -3.46
C TYR A 101 -17.85 -4.72 -2.59
N ALA A 102 -17.40 -4.92 -1.36
CA ALA A 102 -16.70 -3.88 -0.61
C ALA A 102 -15.28 -3.73 -1.15
N THR A 103 -14.79 -2.50 -1.24
CA THR A 103 -13.54 -2.16 -1.94
C THR A 103 -12.60 -1.42 -1.01
N GLY A 104 -11.39 -1.92 -0.80
CA GLY A 104 -10.40 -1.30 0.07
C GLY A 104 -9.07 -1.14 -0.64
N GLN A 105 -8.43 0.00 -0.43
CA GLN A 105 -7.03 0.23 -0.79
C GLN A 105 -6.30 0.74 0.45
N PHE A 106 -5.16 0.13 0.76
CA PHE A 106 -4.36 0.45 1.94
C PHE A 106 -2.92 0.75 1.52
N GLY A 107 -2.31 1.78 2.11
CA GLY A 107 -0.96 2.22 1.78
C GLY A 107 -0.88 3.11 0.54
N LYS A 108 0.19 2.97 -0.25
CA LYS A 108 0.55 3.87 -1.36
C LYS A 108 -0.47 3.83 -2.52
N ASN A 109 -0.90 5.01 -3.00
CA ASN A 109 -1.78 5.14 -4.17
C ASN A 109 -1.04 5.45 -5.49
N HIS A 110 -0.29 6.55 -5.52
CA HIS A 110 0.36 7.10 -6.70
C HIS A 110 -0.60 7.50 -7.84
N PHE A 111 -1.81 7.97 -7.51
CA PHE A 111 -2.83 8.36 -8.50
C PHE A 111 -3.04 9.87 -8.64
N GLY A 112 -2.27 10.68 -7.94
CA GLY A 112 -2.41 12.14 -7.90
C GLY A 112 -2.68 12.62 -6.48
N ASP A 113 -2.24 13.85 -6.19
CA ASP A 113 -2.23 14.40 -4.82
C ASP A 113 -3.52 15.18 -4.48
N LEU A 114 -4.23 15.69 -5.50
CA LEU A 114 -5.44 16.47 -5.31
C LEU A 114 -6.63 15.58 -4.95
N ASN A 115 -7.58 16.13 -4.17
CA ASN A 115 -8.79 15.41 -3.72
C ASN A 115 -9.57 14.70 -4.85
N LYS A 116 -9.61 15.29 -6.05
CA LYS A 116 -10.28 14.72 -7.23
C LYS A 116 -9.60 13.46 -7.80
N TYR A 117 -8.41 13.12 -7.31
CA TYR A 117 -7.61 11.96 -7.72
C TYR A 117 -7.55 10.88 -6.64
N LEU A 118 -8.14 11.12 -5.47
CA LEU A 118 -8.09 10.14 -4.39
C LEU A 118 -8.84 8.85 -4.77
N PRO A 119 -8.35 7.67 -4.35
CA PRO A 119 -9.05 6.41 -4.62
C PRO A 119 -10.52 6.38 -4.19
N THR A 120 -10.86 7.12 -3.13
CA THR A 120 -12.22 7.20 -2.59
C THR A 120 -13.22 7.94 -3.47
N VAL A 121 -12.74 8.75 -4.42
CA VAL A 121 -13.59 9.34 -5.47
C VAL A 121 -13.63 8.50 -6.75
N HIS A 122 -12.85 7.41 -6.80
CA HIS A 122 -12.71 6.48 -7.93
C HIS A 122 -13.04 5.03 -7.51
N GLY A 123 -14.13 4.87 -6.78
CA GLY A 123 -14.74 3.57 -6.46
C GLY A 123 -14.32 2.94 -5.14
N PHE A 124 -13.12 3.19 -4.61
CA PHE A 124 -12.69 2.58 -3.34
C PHE A 124 -13.47 3.15 -2.16
N ASP A 125 -13.71 2.31 -1.15
CA ASP A 125 -14.25 2.78 0.12
C ASP A 125 -13.12 3.42 0.95
N ARG A 126 -13.52 4.20 1.96
CA ARG A 126 -12.57 4.78 2.91
C ARG A 126 -11.71 3.66 3.53
N PRO A 127 -10.37 3.82 3.57
CA PRO A 127 -9.53 2.84 4.23
C PRO A 127 -9.87 2.75 5.72
N ILE A 128 -9.94 1.52 6.21
CA ILE A 128 -10.02 1.19 7.65
C ILE A 128 -8.64 0.88 8.26
N LEU A 129 -7.60 0.81 7.44
CA LEU A 129 -6.21 0.58 7.85
C LEU A 129 -5.30 1.62 7.20
N ALA A 130 -4.47 2.27 7.98
CA ALA A 130 -3.40 3.12 7.49
C ALA A 130 -2.11 2.82 8.25
N VAL A 131 -1.02 2.69 7.50
CA VAL A 131 0.32 2.50 8.06
C VAL A 131 1.20 3.57 7.45
N GLY A 132 1.73 4.46 8.29
CA GLY A 132 2.68 5.50 7.92
C GLY A 132 4.05 5.27 8.55
N ASN A 133 5.03 6.05 8.14
CA ASN A 133 6.35 6.06 8.79
C ASN A 133 6.98 7.46 8.85
N SER A 134 6.30 8.49 8.33
CA SER A 134 6.81 9.85 8.22
C SER A 134 5.73 10.91 8.50
N ASN A 135 6.17 12.17 8.63
CA ASN A 135 5.28 13.33 8.75
C ASN A 135 4.39 13.53 7.51
N GLY A 136 4.78 12.99 6.35
CA GLY A 136 3.97 13.03 5.13
C GLY A 136 2.70 12.17 5.20
N ASP A 137 2.69 11.17 6.10
CA ASP A 137 1.61 10.20 6.20
C ASP A 137 0.48 10.64 7.15
N ILE A 138 0.68 11.74 7.87
CA ILE A 138 -0.26 12.22 8.91
C ILE A 138 -1.67 12.41 8.35
N ALA A 139 -1.82 13.03 7.18
CA ALA A 139 -3.13 13.28 6.59
C ALA A 139 -3.87 11.98 6.25
N MET A 140 -3.14 10.96 5.78
CA MET A 140 -3.69 9.64 5.45
C MET A 140 -4.10 8.87 6.71
N LEU A 141 -3.29 8.95 7.77
CA LEU A 141 -3.61 8.38 9.09
C LEU A 141 -4.84 9.07 9.71
N GLN A 142 -4.89 10.41 9.72
CA GLN A 142 -6.03 11.17 10.22
C GLN A 142 -7.32 10.90 9.43
N TYR A 143 -7.25 10.83 8.10
CA TYR A 143 -8.41 10.52 7.27
C TYR A 143 -8.97 9.11 7.56
N THR A 144 -8.08 8.15 7.78
CA THR A 144 -8.46 6.78 8.15
C THR A 144 -9.05 6.73 9.57
N HIS A 145 -8.48 7.46 10.52
CA HIS A 145 -8.92 7.51 11.91
C HIS A 145 -10.23 8.30 12.12
N ALA A 146 -10.65 9.12 11.14
CA ALA A 146 -11.81 9.99 11.27
C ALA A 146 -13.15 9.24 11.46
N ALA A 147 -13.21 7.92 11.24
CA ALA A 147 -14.39 7.11 11.51
C ALA A 147 -14.06 5.65 11.82
N GLU A 148 -14.84 5.05 12.72
CA GLU A 148 -14.74 3.63 13.08
C GLU A 148 -15.46 2.72 12.06
N PRO A 149 -15.00 1.46 11.89
CA PRO A 149 -13.76 0.90 12.46
C PRO A 149 -12.51 1.52 11.83
N SER A 150 -11.46 1.75 12.62
CA SER A 150 -10.15 2.19 12.13
C SER A 150 -8.97 1.51 12.84
N LEU A 151 -7.90 1.26 12.10
CA LEU A 151 -6.59 0.85 12.61
C LEU A 151 -5.52 1.74 11.98
N CYS A 152 -4.90 2.58 12.81
CA CYS A 152 -3.81 3.46 12.38
C CYS A 152 -2.52 3.02 13.06
N MET A 153 -1.49 2.78 12.25
CA MET A 153 -0.18 2.34 12.71
C MET A 153 0.91 3.27 12.19
N LEU A 154 1.94 3.47 13.02
CA LEU A 154 3.14 4.20 12.65
C LEU A 154 4.36 3.30 12.82
N VAL A 155 5.13 3.12 11.75
CA VAL A 155 6.39 2.37 11.78
C VAL A 155 7.50 3.29 12.23
N ARG A 156 8.14 2.93 13.33
CA ARG A 156 9.28 3.65 13.89
C ARG A 156 10.56 2.96 13.44
N HIS A 157 11.28 3.61 12.53
CA HIS A 157 12.60 3.22 12.07
C HIS A 157 13.66 3.57 13.12
N ASP A 158 13.76 2.78 14.19
CA ASP A 158 14.66 3.01 15.33
C ASP A 158 15.84 2.03 15.39
N ASP A 159 16.20 1.41 14.26
CA ASP A 159 17.31 0.46 14.16
C ASP A 159 18.37 0.89 13.14
N ALA A 160 19.23 1.81 13.55
CA ALA A 160 20.32 2.33 12.71
C ALA A 160 21.40 1.30 12.35
N ASP A 161 21.43 0.13 13.02
CA ASP A 161 22.38 -0.94 12.73
C ASP A 161 21.93 -1.78 11.52
N ARG A 162 20.61 -1.89 11.30
CA ARG A 162 20.00 -2.71 10.23
C ARG A 162 19.46 -1.90 9.06
N GLU A 163 19.06 -0.65 9.30
CA GLU A 163 18.50 0.22 8.27
C GLU A 163 18.99 1.66 8.43
N PHE A 164 18.74 2.47 7.40
CA PHE A 164 19.02 3.90 7.48
C PHE A 164 18.12 4.52 8.55
N ASP A 165 18.69 5.30 9.47
CA ASP A 165 17.91 6.01 10.49
C ASP A 165 17.02 7.06 9.82
N TYR A 166 15.72 6.75 9.75
CA TYR A 166 14.66 7.62 9.22
C TYR A 166 13.86 8.32 10.34
N ALA A 167 14.36 8.37 11.59
CA ALA A 167 13.66 9.11 12.65
C ALA A 167 13.53 10.62 12.33
N THR A 168 14.45 11.16 11.54
CA THR A 168 14.40 12.54 11.06
C THR A 168 13.29 12.67 10.01
N GLY A 169 12.22 13.39 10.34
CA GLY A 169 11.05 13.53 9.48
C GLY A 169 9.82 12.73 9.91
N ALA A 170 9.83 12.07 11.07
CA ALA A 170 8.67 11.39 11.67
C ALA A 170 8.23 11.99 13.02
N GLU A 171 8.88 13.05 13.51
CA GLU A 171 8.71 13.59 14.87
C GLU A 171 7.29 14.09 15.12
N LYS A 172 6.66 14.72 14.11
CA LYS A 172 5.26 15.17 14.21
C LYS A 172 4.32 13.98 14.17
N ALA A 173 4.57 12.99 13.30
CA ALA A 173 3.76 11.78 13.21
C ALA A 173 3.80 10.99 14.52
N LEU A 174 4.97 10.89 15.17
CA LEU A 174 5.12 10.27 16.50
C LEU A 174 4.36 11.06 17.58
N GLY A 175 4.39 12.39 17.53
CA GLY A 175 3.59 13.24 18.43
C GLY A 175 2.07 13.07 18.25
N GLU A 176 1.61 13.02 17.00
CA GLU A 176 0.22 12.71 16.66
C GLU A 176 -0.17 11.30 17.11
N ALA A 177 0.68 10.30 16.89
CA ALA A 177 0.40 8.92 17.32
C ALA A 177 0.11 8.84 18.83
N ASN A 178 0.92 9.52 19.65
CA ASN A 178 0.69 9.61 21.10
C ASN A 178 -0.61 10.33 21.46
N THR A 179 -1.01 11.33 20.68
CA THR A 179 -2.20 12.16 20.94
C THR A 179 -3.49 11.48 20.48
N GLN A 180 -3.45 10.80 19.34
CA GLN A 180 -4.58 10.17 18.67
C GLN A 180 -4.73 8.69 19.06
N GLY A 181 -3.77 8.12 19.80
CA GLY A 181 -3.78 6.71 20.19
C GLY A 181 -3.48 5.75 19.04
N TRP A 182 -2.67 6.18 18.05
CA TRP A 182 -2.23 5.29 16.98
C TRP A 182 -1.20 4.29 17.51
N THR A 183 -1.24 3.07 17.00
CA THR A 183 -0.27 2.03 17.34
C THR A 183 1.10 2.37 16.76
N VAL A 184 2.14 2.41 17.58
CA VAL A 184 3.52 2.63 17.11
C VAL A 184 4.27 1.30 17.17
N VAL A 185 4.88 0.88 16.06
CA VAL A 185 5.66 -0.36 15.98
C VAL A 185 7.12 -0.05 15.73
N SER A 186 8.00 -0.63 16.55
CA SER A 186 9.45 -0.49 16.44
C SER A 186 10.05 -1.50 15.47
N ILE A 187 10.90 -1.04 14.55
CA ILE A 187 11.71 -1.93 13.71
C ILE A 187 12.74 -2.67 14.55
N ARG A 188 13.33 -2.01 15.56
CA ARG A 188 14.32 -2.63 16.46
C ARG A 188 13.75 -3.87 17.16
N GLU A 189 12.47 -3.86 17.49
CA GLU A 189 11.78 -4.96 18.18
C GLU A 189 11.22 -6.03 17.23
N ASP A 190 11.55 -5.98 15.93
CA ASP A 190 11.18 -6.99 14.93
C ASP A 190 9.69 -7.31 14.88
N TRP A 191 8.84 -6.31 15.17
CA TRP A 191 7.38 -6.47 15.17
C TRP A 191 6.89 -7.58 16.11
N VAL A 192 7.72 -8.00 17.08
CA VAL A 192 7.40 -9.07 18.03
C VAL A 192 6.17 -8.68 18.87
N THR A 193 6.04 -7.37 19.14
CA THR A 193 4.86 -6.78 19.78
C THR A 193 4.28 -5.73 18.84
N VAL A 194 3.07 -5.95 18.36
CA VAL A 194 2.32 -4.98 17.53
C VAL A 194 1.20 -4.32 18.33
N PHE A 195 0.56 -5.06 19.23
CA PHE A 195 -0.50 -4.55 20.09
C PHE A 195 -0.12 -4.81 21.54
N GLU A 196 -0.31 -3.81 22.41
CA GLU A 196 -0.21 -4.04 23.86
C GLU A 196 -1.30 -5.04 24.28
N THR A 197 -0.93 -6.07 25.04
CA THR A 197 -1.85 -7.09 25.58
C THR A 197 -2.56 -6.62 26.83
#